data_AF-A0A2K3L9A0-F1
#
_entry.id   AF-A0A2K3L9A0-F1
#
_cell.length_a   1.000
_cell.length_b   1.000
_cell.length_c   1.000
_cell.angle_alpha   90.00
_cell.angle_beta   90.00
_cell.angle_gamma   90.00
#
_symmetry.space_group_name_H-M   'P 1'
#
loop_
_entity.id
_entity.type
_entity.pdbx_description
1 polymer ?
#
loop_
_entity_poly.entity_id
_entity_poly.type
_entity_poly.pdbx_seq_one_letter_code
_entity_poly.pdbx_strand_id
1 'polypeptide(L)'
;QECIFAPYFPSDDPRKFAIVHKVFGASNISKMLQELPIHQRAEAVNSLVYEANARVRDPVYGCVGAISYLQSQVSQLQMQLAVAQAEILCIQMQQDSATVTDSLPTHVDQDDKFMLLSENNNCYGVLPQYLNFPSSSSSSSNVFQDYEPLKSETFWT
;
A
#
# COMPACT_ATOMS: atom_id res chain seq x y z
N GLN A 1 -10.75 28.67 -36.85
CA GLN A 1 -10.16 28.56 -35.49
C GLN A 1 -10.16 27.09 -35.14
N GLU A 2 -9.00 26.53 -34.80
CA GLU A 2 -8.83 25.10 -34.51
C GLU A 2 -9.31 24.79 -33.09
N CYS A 3 -9.99 23.64 -32.91
CA CYS A 3 -10.53 23.23 -31.62
C CYS A 3 -9.41 22.66 -30.73
N ILE A 4 -9.18 23.25 -29.55
CA ILE A 4 -8.15 22.79 -28.61
C ILE A 4 -8.39 21.37 -28.06
N PHE A 5 -9.64 20.90 -28.10
CA PHE A 5 -10.00 19.57 -27.59
C PHE A 5 -9.81 18.46 -28.63
N ALA A 6 -9.88 18.78 -29.92
CA ALA A 6 -9.92 17.78 -31.00
C ALA A 6 -8.74 16.79 -30.98
N PRO A 7 -7.50 17.19 -30.69
CA PRO A 7 -6.38 16.24 -30.62
C PRO A 7 -6.47 15.22 -29.46
N TYR A 8 -7.25 15.51 -28.41
CA TYR A 8 -7.24 14.72 -27.16
C TYR A 8 -8.57 14.01 -26.87
N PHE A 9 -9.66 14.49 -27.48
CA PHE A 9 -11.02 13.97 -27.34
C PHE A 9 -11.60 13.63 -28.72
N PRO A 10 -11.19 12.50 -29.31
CA PRO A 10 -11.72 12.05 -30.58
C PRO A 10 -13.19 11.63 -30.47
N SER A 11 -13.91 11.65 -31.60
CA SER A 11 -15.37 11.46 -31.63
C SER A 11 -15.83 10.00 -31.44
N ASP A 12 -14.90 9.05 -31.48
CA ASP A 12 -15.09 7.63 -31.19
C ASP A 12 -15.32 7.33 -29.69
N ASP A 13 -14.81 8.20 -28.80
CA ASP A 13 -15.05 8.10 -27.35
C ASP A 13 -15.66 9.37 -26.75
N PRO A 14 -16.97 9.61 -26.98
CA PRO A 14 -17.65 10.77 -26.42
C PRO A 14 -17.75 10.73 -24.89
N ARG A 15 -17.64 9.53 -24.28
CA ARG A 15 -17.74 9.37 -22.81
C ARG A 15 -16.53 9.99 -22.11
N LYS A 16 -15.35 9.88 -22.71
CA LYS A 16 -14.11 10.49 -22.20
C LYS A 16 -14.29 11.99 -21.96
N PHE A 17 -14.83 12.72 -22.94
CA PHE A 17 -15.08 14.15 -22.80
C PHE A 17 -16.25 14.45 -21.85
N ALA A 18 -17.34 13.68 -21.91
CA ALA A 18 -18.51 13.91 -21.06
C ALA A 18 -18.18 13.87 -19.56
N ILE A 19 -17.32 12.94 -19.15
CA ILE A 19 -16.93 12.76 -17.75
C ILE A 19 -16.05 13.91 -17.26
N VAL A 20 -15.01 14.29 -18.02
CA VAL A 20 -14.16 15.43 -17.64
C VAL A 20 -14.95 16.74 -17.69
N HIS A 21 -15.84 16.90 -18.65
CA HIS A 21 -16.71 18.07 -18.77
C HIS A 21 -17.63 18.20 -17.56
N LYS A 22 -18.19 17.10 -17.06
CA LYS A 22 -19.05 17.10 -15.88
C LYS A 22 -18.31 17.50 -14.60
N VAL A 23 -17.06 17.04 -14.44
CA VAL A 23 -16.30 17.26 -13.20
C VAL A 23 -15.57 18.60 -13.20
N PHE A 24 -14.93 18.96 -14.31
CA PHE A 24 -14.07 20.14 -14.40
C PHE A 24 -14.70 21.30 -15.18
N GLY A 25 -15.57 21.01 -16.16
CA GLY A 25 -16.13 21.99 -17.08
C GLY A 25 -15.18 22.32 -18.24
N ALA A 26 -15.74 22.55 -19.43
CA ALA A 26 -14.96 22.78 -20.66
C ALA A 26 -14.02 23.98 -20.55
N SER A 27 -14.49 25.08 -19.96
CA SER A 27 -13.70 26.30 -19.81
C SER A 27 -12.47 26.10 -18.94
N ASN A 28 -12.58 25.32 -17.85
CA ASN A 28 -11.46 25.04 -16.97
C ASN A 28 -10.44 24.12 -17.66
N ILE A 29 -10.92 23.07 -18.34
CA ILE A 29 -10.05 22.18 -19.14
C ILE A 29 -9.30 23.01 -20.20
N SER A 30 -9.99 23.90 -20.92
CA SER A 30 -9.36 24.76 -21.92
C SER A 30 -8.24 25.61 -21.31
N LYS A 31 -8.48 26.24 -20.15
CA LYS A 31 -7.47 27.05 -19.45
C LYS A 31 -6.26 26.19 -19.03
N MET A 32 -6.50 25.06 -18.37
CA MET A 32 -5.44 24.14 -17.93
C MET A 32 -4.59 23.66 -19.11
N LEU A 33 -5.21 23.31 -20.25
CA LEU A 33 -4.46 22.91 -21.43
C LEU A 33 -3.66 24.07 -22.02
N GLN A 34 -4.18 25.29 -22.03
CA GLN A 34 -3.46 26.46 -22.54
C GLN A 34 -2.23 26.82 -21.70
N GLU A 35 -2.27 26.58 -20.39
CA GLU A 35 -1.15 26.81 -19.47
C GLU A 35 -0.01 25.79 -19.64
N LEU A 36 -0.27 24.66 -20.28
CA LEU A 36 0.70 23.60 -20.50
C LEU A 36 1.35 23.65 -21.89
N PRO A 37 2.66 23.30 -22.00
CA PRO A 37 3.29 23.01 -23.28
C PRO A 37 2.55 21.90 -24.03
N ILE A 38 2.49 22.00 -25.36
CA ILE A 38 1.71 21.08 -26.22
C ILE A 38 2.05 19.61 -25.96
N HIS A 39 3.33 19.29 -25.77
CA HIS A 39 3.79 17.91 -25.53
C HIS A 39 3.29 17.30 -24.22
N GLN A 40 2.86 18.10 -23.24
CA GLN A 40 2.35 17.61 -21.95
C GLN A 40 0.81 17.52 -21.91
N ARG A 41 0.13 18.13 -22.89
CA ARG A 41 -1.34 18.23 -22.88
C ARG A 41 -2.01 16.87 -22.98
N ALA A 42 -1.44 15.93 -23.75
CA ALA A 42 -1.98 14.58 -23.87
C ALA A 42 -1.97 13.85 -22.51
N GLU A 43 -0.84 13.88 -21.80
CA GLU A 43 -0.70 13.29 -20.47
C GLU A 43 -1.60 13.99 -19.44
N ALA A 44 -1.68 15.32 -19.48
CA ALA A 44 -2.59 16.07 -18.61
C ALA A 44 -4.05 15.68 -18.84
N VAL A 45 -4.49 15.47 -20.09
CA VAL A 45 -5.84 14.97 -20.39
C VAL A 45 -6.04 13.57 -19.82
N ASN A 46 -5.04 12.68 -19.90
CA ASN A 46 -5.15 11.34 -19.31
C ASN A 46 -5.34 11.42 -17.78
N SER A 47 -4.58 12.28 -17.09
CA SER A 47 -4.76 12.54 -15.65
C SER A 47 -6.15 13.10 -15.32
N LEU A 48 -6.62 14.09 -16.09
CA LEU A 48 -7.96 14.66 -15.90
C LEU A 48 -9.06 13.60 -16.07
N VAL A 49 -8.93 12.73 -17.07
CA VAL A 49 -9.88 11.65 -17.31
C VAL A 49 -9.87 10.67 -16.14
N TYR A 50 -8.70 10.28 -15.64
CA TYR A 50 -8.59 9.41 -14.47
C TYR A 50 -9.26 10.04 -13.23
N GLU A 51 -8.94 11.29 -12.91
CA GLU A 51 -9.49 12.01 -11.76
C GLU A 51 -11.00 12.18 -11.87
N ALA A 52 -11.51 12.55 -13.06
CA ALA A 52 -12.95 12.69 -13.27
C ALA A 52 -13.69 11.35 -13.13
N ASN A 53 -13.11 10.26 -13.64
CA ASN A 53 -13.68 8.92 -13.44
C ASN A 53 -13.71 8.53 -11.96
N ALA A 54 -12.63 8.79 -11.23
CA ALA A 54 -12.57 8.54 -9.79
C ALA A 54 -13.65 9.35 -9.05
N ARG A 55 -13.83 10.63 -9.40
CA ARG A 55 -14.87 11.49 -8.80
C ARG A 55 -16.30 11.06 -9.15
N VAL A 56 -16.52 10.49 -10.32
CA VAL A 56 -17.83 9.93 -10.70
C VAL A 56 -18.16 8.68 -9.89
N ARG A 57 -17.16 7.81 -9.66
CA ARG A 57 -17.31 6.59 -8.85
C ARG A 57 -17.45 6.88 -7.35
N ASP A 58 -16.67 7.84 -6.85
CA ASP A 58 -16.68 8.30 -5.48
C ASP A 58 -16.88 9.82 -5.45
N PRO A 59 -18.14 10.28 -5.32
CA PRO A 59 -18.46 11.71 -5.26
C PRO A 59 -17.93 12.43 -4.01
N VAL A 60 -17.48 11.70 -2.99
CA VAL A 60 -17.00 12.27 -1.73
C VAL A 60 -15.49 12.42 -1.77
N TYR A 61 -14.75 11.35 -2.03
CA TYR A 61 -13.28 11.34 -1.96
C TYR A 61 -12.59 11.25 -3.33
N GLY A 62 -13.26 10.75 -4.37
CA GLY A 62 -12.68 10.62 -5.71
C GLY A 62 -11.33 9.88 -5.70
N CYS A 63 -10.31 10.46 -6.34
CA CYS A 63 -8.96 9.89 -6.35
C CYS A 63 -8.26 9.95 -4.98
N VAL A 64 -8.69 10.83 -4.06
CA VAL A 64 -8.12 10.91 -2.70
C VAL A 64 -8.41 9.63 -1.92
N GLY A 65 -9.56 8.98 -2.15
CA GLY A 65 -9.88 7.69 -1.53
C GLY A 65 -8.87 6.61 -1.92
N ALA A 66 -8.46 6.57 -3.19
CA ALA A 66 -7.43 5.64 -3.67
C ALA A 66 -6.06 5.95 -3.05
N ILE A 67 -5.69 7.23 -2.90
CA ILE A 67 -4.45 7.65 -2.24
C ILE A 67 -4.44 7.18 -0.79
N SER A 68 -5.50 7.46 -0.03
CA SER A 68 -5.61 7.07 1.38
C SER A 68 -5.55 5.55 1.56
N TYR A 69 -6.23 4.80 0.68
CA TYR A 69 -6.16 3.35 0.68
C TYR A 69 -4.72 2.85 0.48
N LEU A 70 -4.04 3.32 -0.57
CA LEU A 70 -2.67 2.90 -0.88
C LEU A 70 -1.69 3.28 0.25
N GLN A 71 -1.84 4.45 0.85
CA GLN A 71 -1.04 4.86 2.00
C GLN A 71 -1.24 3.92 3.20
N SER A 72 -2.48 3.50 3.47
CA SER A 72 -2.77 2.52 4.53
C SER A 72 -2.15 1.16 4.22
N GLN A 73 -2.21 0.70 2.98
CA GLN A 73 -1.59 -0.57 2.56
C GLN A 73 -0.07 -0.53 2.71
N VAL A 74 0.58 0.57 2.32
CA VAL A 74 2.02 0.76 2.50
C VAL A 74 2.38 0.70 3.99
N SER A 75 1.64 1.40 4.85
CA SER A 75 1.87 1.38 6.30
C SER A 75 1.71 -0.03 6.89
N GLN A 76 0.68 -0.76 6.48
CA GLN A 76 0.45 -2.13 6.93
C GLN A 76 1.59 -3.06 6.51
N LEU A 77 2.04 -2.98 5.26
CA LEU A 77 3.14 -3.80 4.76
C LEU A 77 4.47 -3.46 5.44
N GLN A 78 4.73 -2.18 5.70
CA GLN A 78 5.91 -1.76 6.47
C GLN A 78 5.89 -2.32 7.89
N MET A 79 4.73 -2.32 8.55
CA MET A 79 4.57 -2.93 9.87
C MET A 79 4.83 -4.44 9.85
N GLN A 80 4.24 -5.16 8.88
CA GLN A 80 4.47 -6.60 8.73
C GLN A 80 5.94 -6.93 8.48
N LEU A 81 6.63 -6.13 7.65
CA LEU A 81 8.06 -6.28 7.41
C LEU A 81 8.87 -6.08 8.69
N ALA A 82 8.57 -5.04 9.48
CA ALA A 82 9.26 -4.77 10.74
C ALA A 82 9.07 -5.92 11.75
N VAL A 83 7.85 -6.48 11.83
CA VAL A 83 7.56 -7.65 12.67
C VAL A 83 8.38 -8.85 12.23
N ALA A 84 8.36 -9.20 10.94
CA ALA A 84 9.12 -10.34 10.41
C ALA A 84 10.63 -10.17 10.63
N GLN A 85 11.17 -8.96 10.48
CA GLN A 85 12.57 -8.67 10.75
C GLN A 85 12.92 -8.84 12.23
N ALA A 86 12.06 -8.39 13.15
CA ALA A 86 12.25 -8.58 14.58
C ALA A 86 12.21 -10.07 14.97
N GLU A 87 11.30 -10.86 14.37
CA GLU A 87 11.23 -12.31 14.57
C GLU A 87 12.52 -13.01 14.13
N ILE A 88 13.05 -12.67 12.96
CA ILE A 88 14.32 -13.24 12.46
C ILE A 88 15.47 -12.95 13.43
N LEU A 89 15.60 -11.71 13.89
CA LEU A 89 16.64 -11.33 14.85
C LEU A 89 16.52 -12.11 16.16
N CYS A 90 15.30 -12.27 16.67
CA CYS A 90 15.06 -13.06 17.88
C CYS A 90 15.46 -14.53 17.73
N ILE A 91 15.18 -15.15 16.57
CA ILE A 91 15.59 -16.54 16.30
C ILE A 91 17.11 -16.65 16.24
N GLN A 92 17.80 -15.70 15.60
CA GLN A 92 19.27 -15.69 15.51
C GLN A 92 19.93 -15.57 16.89
N MET A 93 19.43 -14.68 17.76
CA MET A 93 19.97 -14.54 19.12
C MET A 93 19.80 -15.81 19.98
N GLN A 94 18.76 -16.60 19.74
CA GLN A 94 18.56 -17.89 20.42
C GLN A 94 19.53 -18.97 19.92
N GLN A 95 19.99 -18.91 18.67
CA GLN A 95 20.95 -19.87 18.12
C GLN A 95 22.38 -19.62 18.63
N ASP A 96 22.79 -18.36 18.77
CA ASP A 96 24.13 -17.98 19.27
C ASP A 96 24.35 -18.34 20.76
N SER A 97 23.27 -18.57 21.53
CA SER A 97 23.34 -18.98 22.94
C SER A 97 23.40 -20.51 23.15
N ALA A 98 23.24 -21.32 22.09
CA ALA A 98 23.18 -22.78 22.18
C ALA A 98 24.51 -23.51 21.82
N THR A 99 25.57 -22.81 21.41
CA THR A 99 26.85 -23.43 20.98
C THR A 99 27.99 -23.38 22.00
N VAL A 100 27.73 -23.07 23.27
CA VAL A 100 28.75 -23.06 24.35
C VAL A 100 28.41 -24.07 25.45
N THR A 101 28.17 -25.34 25.10
CA THR A 101 28.18 -26.45 26.07
C THR A 101 28.63 -27.75 25.41
N ASP A 102 29.90 -27.85 25.02
CA ASP A 102 30.55 -29.17 24.91
C ASP A 102 32.03 -29.09 25.26
N SER A 103 32.32 -28.88 26.55
CA SER A 103 33.52 -29.40 27.23
C SER A 103 33.43 -29.14 28.75
N LEU A 104 33.38 -30.19 29.57
CA LEU A 104 33.63 -30.19 31.03
C LEU A 104 34.58 -31.38 31.34
N PRO A 105 35.30 -31.47 32.50
CA PRO A 105 35.25 -30.60 33.68
C PRO A 105 36.58 -30.31 34.41
N THR A 106 36.64 -29.23 35.24
CA THR A 106 37.02 -29.29 36.68
C THR A 106 36.94 -27.94 37.45
N HIS A 107 36.17 -27.96 38.57
CA HIS A 107 36.48 -27.47 39.94
C HIS A 107 36.37 -25.97 40.37
N VAL A 108 35.42 -25.73 41.32
CA VAL A 108 35.12 -24.66 42.35
C VAL A 108 35.89 -23.31 42.33
N ASP A 109 35.29 -22.15 42.60
CA ASP A 109 34.57 -21.77 43.84
C ASP A 109 33.81 -20.41 43.75
N GLN A 110 32.84 -20.25 44.66
CA GLN A 110 32.25 -19.06 45.33
C GLN A 110 31.53 -17.89 44.59
N ASP A 111 30.24 -17.75 44.96
CA ASP A 111 29.36 -16.58 45.11
C ASP A 111 29.71 -15.22 44.48
N ASP A 112 28.82 -14.73 43.61
CA ASP A 112 28.07 -13.50 43.89
C ASP A 112 26.90 -13.31 42.90
N LYS A 113 25.68 -13.46 43.42
CA LYS A 113 24.48 -12.67 43.09
C LYS A 113 24.45 -11.97 41.71
N PHE A 114 24.11 -12.72 40.66
CA PHE A 114 23.35 -12.15 39.54
C PHE A 114 22.00 -12.86 39.46
N MET A 115 20.97 -12.10 39.80
CA MET A 115 19.58 -12.52 39.88
C MET A 115 19.15 -13.36 38.68
N LEU A 116 18.48 -14.46 39.01
CA LEU A 116 17.57 -15.21 38.16
C LEU A 116 16.77 -14.29 37.23
N LEU A 117 17.27 -14.11 36.01
CA LEU A 117 16.50 -13.75 34.83
C LEU A 117 16.60 -14.87 33.78
N SER A 118 16.68 -16.13 34.25
CA SER A 118 16.60 -17.32 33.39
C SER A 118 15.16 -17.83 33.24
N GLU A 119 14.15 -17.02 33.56
CA GLU A 119 12.74 -17.38 33.40
C GLU A 119 12.02 -16.31 32.56
N ASN A 120 12.35 -16.28 31.27
CA ASN A 120 11.44 -16.05 30.13
C ASN A 120 12.23 -15.58 28.91
N ASN A 121 12.91 -16.48 28.21
CA ASN A 121 13.36 -16.26 26.81
C ASN A 121 12.17 -16.30 25.82
N ASN A 122 10.99 -15.81 26.24
CA ASN A 122 9.88 -15.58 25.34
C ASN A 122 10.10 -14.21 24.67
N CYS A 123 10.78 -14.20 23.52
CA CYS A 123 10.63 -13.11 22.54
C CYS A 123 9.17 -13.02 22.01
N TYR A 124 8.26 -13.85 22.50
CA TYR A 124 6.81 -13.67 22.35
C TYR A 124 6.24 -12.52 23.20
N GLY A 125 7.00 -11.93 24.13
CA GLY A 125 6.51 -10.90 25.06
C GLY A 125 6.58 -9.44 24.57
N VAL A 126 7.25 -9.16 23.43
CA VAL A 126 7.49 -7.78 22.95
C VAL A 126 6.53 -7.37 21.81
N LEU A 127 5.58 -8.22 21.44
CA LEU A 127 4.54 -7.86 20.46
C LEU A 127 3.14 -7.98 21.08
N PRO A 128 2.58 -6.89 21.63
CA PRO A 128 1.18 -6.88 21.99
C PRO A 128 0.33 -6.95 20.70
N GLN A 129 -0.43 -8.05 20.58
CA GLN A 129 -1.76 -8.11 19.96
C GLN A 129 -1.94 -7.98 18.42
N TYR A 130 -0.90 -8.03 17.59
CA TYR A 130 -1.11 -8.07 16.12
C TYR A 130 -1.07 -9.46 15.48
N LEU A 131 -0.80 -10.51 16.26
CA LEU A 131 -0.80 -11.91 15.78
C LEU A 131 -2.21 -12.50 15.65
N ASN A 132 -3.13 -11.79 14.98
CA ASN A 132 -4.30 -12.45 14.40
C ASN A 132 -3.91 -12.92 13.00
N PHE A 133 -3.26 -14.08 12.95
CA PHE A 133 -3.20 -14.86 11.71
C PHE A 133 -4.64 -15.26 11.33
N PRO A 134 -5.16 -14.92 10.14
CA PRO A 134 -6.45 -15.44 9.70
C PRO A 134 -6.30 -16.94 9.47
N SER A 135 -6.68 -17.72 10.48
CA SER A 135 -6.95 -19.15 10.32
C SER A 135 -8.24 -19.29 9.53
N SER A 136 -8.15 -19.91 8.37
CA SER A 136 -9.28 -20.17 7.48
C SER A 136 -10.37 -20.99 8.19
N SER A 137 -11.45 -20.34 8.64
CA SER A 137 -12.84 -20.80 8.52
C SER A 137 -13.81 -20.00 9.38
N SER A 138 -14.68 -19.20 8.74
CA SER A 138 -16.15 -19.12 8.95
C SER A 138 -16.69 -17.70 8.71
N SER A 139 -17.52 -17.62 7.67
CA SER A 139 -18.34 -16.53 7.15
C SER A 139 -18.72 -15.39 8.09
N SER A 140 -18.46 -14.15 7.65
CA SER A 140 -19.36 -13.02 7.88
C SER A 140 -19.20 -12.03 6.74
N SER A 141 -20.28 -11.92 5.98
CA SER A 141 -20.44 -11.15 4.77
C SER A 141 -20.20 -9.66 5.02
N ASN A 142 -19.24 -9.08 4.30
CA ASN A 142 -19.35 -7.71 3.83
C ASN A 142 -19.13 -7.75 2.31
N VAL A 143 -20.26 -7.78 1.60
CA VAL A 143 -20.33 -7.53 0.17
C VAL A 143 -19.98 -6.06 -0.02
N PHE A 144 -18.76 -5.77 -0.46
CA PHE A 144 -18.48 -4.54 -1.21
C PHE A 144 -17.64 -4.91 -2.42
N GLN A 145 -18.38 -4.99 -3.53
CA GLN A 145 -18.01 -4.97 -4.94
C GLN A 145 -16.51 -5.12 -5.25
N ASP A 146 -16.20 -6.22 -5.94
CA ASP A 146 -15.01 -6.45 -6.72
C ASP A 146 -14.42 -5.14 -7.26
N TYR A 147 -13.34 -4.68 -6.63
CA TYR A 147 -12.35 -3.89 -7.35
C TYR A 147 -11.63 -4.89 -8.25
N GLU A 148 -12.23 -5.21 -9.40
CA GLU A 148 -11.54 -5.90 -10.49
C GLU A 148 -10.24 -5.12 -10.73
N PRO A 149 -9.07 -5.70 -10.41
CA PRO A 149 -7.80 -5.10 -10.78
C PRO A 149 -7.84 -5.01 -12.29
N LEU A 150 -7.64 -3.82 -12.86
CA LEU A 150 -7.65 -3.59 -14.29
C LEU A 150 -6.93 -4.73 -15.02
N LYS A 151 -7.68 -5.68 -15.58
CA LYS A 151 -7.27 -6.47 -16.74
C LYS A 151 -7.22 -5.52 -17.94
N SER A 152 -6.27 -4.61 -17.93
CA SER A 152 -5.82 -3.88 -19.12
C SER A 152 -4.45 -3.21 -18.92
N GLU A 153 -3.55 -3.80 -18.14
CA GLU A 153 -2.10 -3.51 -18.31
C GLU A 153 -1.46 -4.32 -19.45
N THR A 154 -2.24 -5.07 -20.24
CA THR A 154 -1.72 -5.87 -21.37
C THR A 154 -1.81 -5.17 -22.73
N PHE A 155 -2.10 -3.87 -22.78
CA PHE A 155 -2.19 -3.12 -24.04
C PHE A 155 -1.07 -2.11 -24.31
N TRP A 156 -0.03 -2.08 -23.46
CA TRP A 156 1.14 -1.19 -23.66
C TRP A 156 2.44 -1.94 -23.91
N THR A 157 2.41 -2.99 -24.72
CA THR A 157 3.60 -3.55 -25.40
C THR A 157 3.24 -3.89 -26.83
#